data_AF-A0A565BSK1-F1
#
_entry.id   AF-A0A565BSK1-F1
#
_cell.length_a   1.000
_cell.length_b   1.000
_cell.length_c   1.000
_cell.angle_alpha   90.00
_cell.angle_beta   90.00
_cell.angle_gamma   90.00
#
_symmetry.space_group_name_H-M   'P 1'
#
loop_
_entity.id
_entity.type
_entity.pdbx_description
1 polymer ?
#
loop_
_entity_poly.entity_id
_entity_poly.type
_entity_poly.pdbx_seq_one_letter_code
_entity_poly.pdbx_strand_id
1 'polypeptide(L)'
;MMSSVHDDILIQNLNNSLKEAYKAEEAYWRQRNWLKWLCLGDQNSSYFHAVTRGRRCLNRLSILEDEEGTRVYTEEEITQVIQNYFHKIFTTVPGNRTNTRWR
;
A
#
# COMPACT_ATOMS: atom_id res chain seq x y z
N MET A 1 6.98 7.91 -42.02
CA MET A 1 5.64 7.47 -41.57
C MET A 1 5.57 5.97 -41.32
N MET A 2 6.11 5.11 -42.19
CA MET A 2 6.08 3.64 -42.00
C MET A 2 6.98 3.10 -40.86
N SER A 3 8.01 3.86 -40.43
CA SER A 3 8.88 3.48 -39.31
C SER A 3 8.18 3.59 -37.95
N SER A 4 7.45 4.69 -37.71
CA SER A 4 6.68 4.91 -36.48
C SER A 4 5.61 3.84 -36.25
N VAL A 5 4.92 3.41 -37.32
CA VAL A 5 3.90 2.36 -37.24
C VAL A 5 4.51 1.01 -36.90
N HIS A 6 5.74 0.74 -37.33
CA HIS A 6 6.46 -0.48 -36.99
C HIS A 6 6.86 -0.51 -35.50
N ASP A 7 7.28 0.64 -34.97
CA ASP A 7 7.61 0.80 -33.56
C ASP A 7 6.36 0.63 -32.67
N ASP A 8 5.21 1.17 -33.09
CA ASP A 8 3.93 0.99 -32.40
C ASP A 8 3.50 -0.49 -32.35
N ILE A 9 3.68 -1.23 -33.46
CA ILE A 9 3.37 -2.66 -33.53
C ILE A 9 4.33 -3.47 -32.64
N LEU A 10 5.61 -3.12 -32.62
CA LEU A 10 6.61 -3.77 -31.76
C LEU A 10 6.28 -3.56 -30.28
N ILE A 11 5.92 -2.33 -29.88
CA ILE A 11 5.52 -2.01 -28.51
C ILE A 11 4.25 -2.79 -28.12
N GLN A 12 3.26 -2.89 -29.01
CA GLN A 12 2.04 -3.67 -28.76
C GLN A 12 2.36 -5.17 -28.55
N ASN A 13 3.22 -5.74 -29.39
CA ASN A 13 3.62 -7.14 -29.26
C ASN A 13 4.39 -7.41 -27.96
N LEU A 14 5.30 -6.51 -27.57
CA LEU A 14 6.03 -6.61 -26.31
C LEU A 14 5.09 -6.52 -25.10
N ASN A 15 4.14 -5.57 -25.11
CA ASN A 15 3.15 -5.44 -24.05
C ASN A 15 2.25 -6.68 -23.93
N ASN A 16 1.87 -7.28 -25.05
CA ASN A 16 1.06 -8.51 -25.04
C ASN A 16 1.84 -9.70 -24.47
N SER A 17 3.09 -9.89 -24.90
CA SER A 17 3.97 -10.94 -24.35
C SER A 17 4.20 -10.77 -22.86
N LEU A 18 4.43 -9.54 -22.41
CA LEU A 18 4.61 -9.21 -20.99
C LEU A 18 3.33 -9.45 -20.18
N LYS A 19 2.16 -9.12 -20.74
CA LYS A 19 0.87 -9.42 -20.11
C LYS A 19 0.61 -10.92 -20.01
N GLU A 20 1.00 -11.70 -21.00
CA GLU A 20 0.91 -13.16 -20.97
C GLU A 20 1.84 -13.76 -19.90
N ALA A 21 3.08 -13.28 -19.82
CA ALA A 21 4.03 -13.67 -18.78
C ALA A 21 3.48 -13.40 -17.37
N TYR A 22 2.89 -12.21 -17.15
CA TYR A 22 2.27 -11.89 -15.85
C TYR A 22 1.06 -12.78 -15.54
N LYS A 23 0.22 -13.10 -16.52
CA LYS A 23 -0.90 -14.03 -16.29
C LYS A 23 -0.41 -15.43 -15.91
N ALA A 24 0.68 -15.90 -16.53
CA ALA A 24 1.28 -17.18 -16.20
C ALA A 24 1.88 -17.17 -14.79
N GLU A 25 2.59 -16.10 -14.43
CA GLU A 25 3.12 -15.90 -13.07
C GLU A 25 1.99 -15.85 -12.03
N GLU A 26 0.92 -15.08 -12.29
CA GLU A 26 -0.22 -14.99 -11.39
C GLU A 26 -0.91 -16.35 -11.21
N ALA A 27 -1.08 -17.12 -12.29
CA ALA A 27 -1.63 -18.47 -12.22
C ALA A 27 -0.74 -19.43 -11.41
N TYR A 28 0.58 -19.37 -11.61
CA TYR A 28 1.56 -20.13 -10.83
C TYR A 28 1.49 -19.79 -9.34
N TRP A 29 1.48 -18.50 -9.00
CA TRP A 29 1.37 -18.07 -7.60
C TRP A 29 0.01 -18.42 -7.00
N ARG A 30 -1.08 -18.32 -7.76
CA ARG A 30 -2.41 -18.72 -7.30
C ARG A 30 -2.45 -20.21 -6.96
N GLN A 31 -1.92 -21.06 -7.82
CA GLN A 31 -1.82 -22.51 -7.56
C GLN A 31 -0.95 -22.82 -6.34
N ARG A 32 0.23 -22.18 -6.21
CA ARG A 32 1.10 -22.39 -5.04
C ARG A 32 0.48 -21.92 -3.74
N ASN A 33 -0.18 -20.76 -3.76
CA ASN A 33 -0.88 -20.25 -2.59
C ASN A 33 -2.04 -21.16 -2.22
N TRP A 34 -2.81 -21.64 -3.20
CA TRP A 34 -3.90 -22.57 -2.96
C TRP A 34 -3.42 -23.94 -2.44
N LEU A 35 -2.35 -24.50 -3.01
CA LEU A 35 -1.71 -25.73 -2.53
C LEU A 35 -1.18 -25.56 -1.10
N LYS A 36 -0.53 -24.43 -0.81
CA LYS A 36 -0.08 -24.07 0.53
C LYS A 36 -1.28 -23.96 1.49
N TRP A 37 -2.38 -23.35 1.05
CA TRP A 37 -3.61 -23.24 1.83
C TRP A 37 -4.28 -24.58 2.09
N LEU A 38 -4.37 -25.47 1.09
CA LEU A 38 -4.91 -26.82 1.24
C LEU A 38 -4.04 -27.70 2.12
N CYS A 39 -2.71 -27.65 1.94
CA CYS A 39 -1.76 -28.39 2.78
C CYS A 39 -1.83 -27.94 4.25
N LEU A 40 -2.08 -26.66 4.49
CA LEU A 40 -2.26 -26.11 5.82
C LEU A 40 -3.75 -26.09 6.26
N GLY A 41 -4.64 -26.69 5.47
CA GLY A 41 -6.09 -26.49 5.47
C GLY A 41 -6.88 -27.15 6.59
N ASP A 42 -6.23 -27.80 7.56
CA ASP A 42 -6.92 -28.32 8.75
C ASP A 42 -6.14 -28.11 10.06
N GLN A 43 -5.18 -27.19 10.10
CA GLN A 43 -4.54 -26.92 11.38
C GLN A 43 -4.49 -25.44 11.66
N ASN A 44 -4.97 -25.16 12.86
CA ASN A 44 -4.55 -24.14 13.80
C ASN A 44 -3.01 -24.13 13.97
N SER A 45 -2.24 -24.18 12.88
CA SER A 45 -0.80 -24.35 12.88
C SER A 45 -0.20 -23.10 13.48
N SER A 46 0.70 -23.31 14.44
CA SER A 46 1.58 -22.30 15.02
C SER A 46 2.18 -21.38 13.95
N TYR A 47 2.39 -21.87 12.73
CA TYR A 47 2.80 -21.09 11.56
C TYR A 47 1.85 -19.93 11.21
N PHE A 48 0.53 -20.13 11.11
CA PHE A 48 -0.39 -19.05 10.78
C PHE A 48 -0.53 -18.05 11.93
N HIS A 49 -0.49 -18.53 13.17
CA HIS A 49 -0.44 -17.66 14.34
C HIS A 49 0.86 -16.86 14.39
N ALA A 50 2.00 -17.45 14.05
CA ALA A 50 3.29 -16.77 13.99
C ALA A 50 3.36 -15.75 12.85
N VAL A 51 2.86 -16.09 11.66
CA VAL A 51 2.78 -15.17 10.51
C VAL A 51 1.81 -14.01 10.81
N THR A 52 0.65 -14.31 11.40
CA THR A 52 -0.33 -13.27 11.77
C THR A 52 0.21 -12.40 12.91
N ARG A 53 0.88 -12.98 13.91
CA ARG A 53 1.55 -12.24 14.98
C ARG A 53 2.68 -11.39 14.45
N GLY A 54 3.49 -11.90 13.52
CA GLY A 54 4.55 -11.16 12.84
C GLY A 54 3.99 -9.99 12.02
N ARG A 55 2.93 -10.22 11.24
CA ARG A 55 2.21 -9.15 10.53
C ARG A 55 1.60 -8.13 11.48
N ARG A 56 1.02 -8.56 12.61
CA ARG A 56 0.52 -7.64 13.65
C ARG A 56 1.65 -6.83 14.29
N CYS A 57 2.83 -7.43 14.54
CA CYS A 57 3.98 -6.71 15.06
C CYS A 57 4.54 -5.69 14.04
N LEU A 58 4.63 -6.07 12.76
CA LEU A 58 5.11 -5.18 11.69
C LEU A 58 4.12 -4.05 11.39
N ASN A 59 2.81 -4.34 11.44
CA ASN A 59 1.76 -3.36 11.21
C ASN A 59 1.44 -2.54 12.46
N ARG A 60 1.96 -2.91 13.63
CA ARG A 60 1.93 -2.05 14.79
C ARG A 60 2.87 -0.90 14.47
N LEU A 61 2.29 0.27 14.24
CA LEU A 61 3.02 1.53 14.15
C LEU A 61 3.77 1.71 15.46
N SER A 62 4.98 1.15 15.55
CA SER A 62 5.68 0.95 16.82
C SER A 62 6.62 2.11 17.13
N ILE A 63 6.88 2.97 16.14
CA ILE A 63 7.74 4.14 16.25
C ILE A 63 7.12 5.21 15.37
N LEU A 64 6.82 6.36 15.98
CA LEU A 64 6.46 7.58 15.27
C LEU A 64 7.41 8.68 15.74
N GLU A 65 7.83 9.56 14.83
CA GLU A 65 8.69 10.69 15.15
C GLU A 65 7.84 11.95 15.18
N ASP A 66 7.88 12.69 16.28
CA ASP A 66 7.15 13.94 16.47
C ASP A 66 7.85 15.10 15.73
N GLU A 67 7.19 16.26 15.61
CA GLU A 67 7.70 17.46 14.92
C GLU A 67 9.02 17.98 15.51
N GLU A 68 9.33 17.65 16.78
CA GLU A 68 10.57 17.99 17.47
C GLU A 68 11.70 16.94 17.31
N GLY A 69 11.49 15.89 16.51
CA GLY A 69 12.46 14.81 16.30
C GLY A 69 12.50 13.77 17.43
N THR A 70 11.53 13.81 18.35
CA THR A 70 11.41 12.85 19.45
C THR A 70 10.68 11.61 18.98
N ARG A 71 11.30 10.44 19.18
CA ARG A 71 10.70 9.14 18.84
C ARG A 71 9.79 8.66 19.97
N VAL A 72 8.51 8.47 19.65
CA VAL A 72 7.52 7.92 20.57
C VAL A 72 7.32 6.43 20.29
N TYR A 73 7.23 5.64 21.36
CA TYR A 73 7.19 4.17 21.30
C TYR A 73 5.92 3.58 21.90
N THR A 74 5.16 4.38 22.66
CA THR A 74 3.90 3.95 23.30
C THR A 74 2.70 4.29 22.42
N GLU A 75 1.68 3.44 22.47
CA GLU A 75 0.48 3.58 21.63
C GLU A 75 -0.32 4.84 21.97
N GLU A 76 -0.32 5.22 23.25
CA GLU A 76 -0.94 6.44 23.76
C GLU A 76 -0.24 7.70 23.22
N GLU A 77 1.09 7.75 23.27
CA GLU A 77 1.87 8.87 22.74
C GLU A 77 1.72 9.00 21.22
N ILE A 78 1.78 7.88 20.49
CA ILE A 78 1.57 7.84 19.03
C ILE A 78 0.19 8.38 18.68
N THR A 79 -0.84 7.98 19.44
CA THR A 79 -2.21 8.45 19.22
C THR A 79 -2.32 9.96 19.46
N GLN A 80 -1.64 10.50 20.49
CA GLN A 80 -1.62 11.94 20.76
C GLN A 80 -0.92 12.73 19.66
N VAL A 81 0.24 12.28 19.18
CA VAL A 81 0.97 12.95 18.09
C VAL A 81 0.13 12.96 16.81
N ILE A 82 -0.53 11.83 16.48
CA ILE A 82 -1.44 11.74 15.34
C ILE A 82 -2.62 12.72 15.48
N GLN A 83 -3.24 12.78 16.67
CA GLN A 83 -4.34 13.71 16.93
C GLN A 83 -3.90 15.17 16.77
N ASN A 84 -2.76 15.55 17.35
CA ASN A 84 -2.22 16.89 17.27
C ASN A 84 -1.88 17.28 15.83
N TYR A 85 -1.26 16.38 15.08
CA TYR A 85 -0.92 16.57 13.66
C TYR A 85 -2.18 16.82 12.81
N PHE A 86 -3.19 15.96 12.92
CA PHE A 86 -4.42 16.13 12.16
C PHE A 86 -5.22 17.35 12.63
N HIS A 87 -5.26 17.64 13.92
CA HIS A 87 -5.90 18.85 14.44
C HIS A 87 -5.30 20.11 13.82
N LYS A 88 -3.98 20.18 13.71
CA LYS A 88 -3.24 21.29 13.09
C LYS A 88 -3.47 21.42 11.58
N ILE A 89 -3.68 20.31 10.87
CA ILE A 89 -3.97 20.34 9.42
C ILE A 89 -5.43 20.71 9.14
N PHE A 90 -6.36 20.28 10.01
CA PHE A 90 -7.78 20.56 9.86
C PHE A 90 -8.21 21.88 10.50
N THR A 91 -7.32 22.63 11.16
CA THR A 91 -7.60 24.01 11.56
C THR A 91 -7.56 24.91 10.33
N THR A 92 -8.75 25.29 9.87
CA THR A 92 -8.94 26.18 8.73
C THR A 92 -8.26 27.51 8.98
N VAL A 93 -7.23 27.83 8.21
CA VAL A 93 -6.83 29.24 8.04
C VAL A 93 -8.07 29.97 7.53
N PRO A 94 -8.53 31.07 8.16
CA PRO A 94 -9.61 31.89 7.63
C PRO A 94 -9.10 32.56 6.35
N GLY A 95 -9.20 31.83 5.24
CA GLY A 95 -8.93 32.34 3.91
C GLY A 95 -9.99 33.40 3.61
N ASN A 96 -9.56 34.66 3.50
CA ASN A 96 -10.43 35.74 3.06
C ASN A 96 -10.89 35.41 1.64
N ARG A 97 -12.10 34.88 1.50
CA ARG A 97 -12.71 34.54 0.21
C ARG A 97 -13.06 35.84 -0.48
N THR A 98 -12.09 36.49 -1.12
CA THR A 98 -12.37 37.63 -1.98
C THR A 98 -13.24 37.14 -3.14
N ASN A 99 -14.46 37.68 -3.15
CA ASN A 99 -15.58 37.33 -4.00
C ASN A 99 -15.20 37.39 -5.49
N THR A 100 -14.88 36.25 -6.09
CA THR A 100 -14.71 36.16 -7.54
C THR A 100 -16.09 35.95 -8.17
N ARG A 101 -16.72 37.07 -8.50
CA ARG A 101 -17.97 37.17 -9.24
C ARG A 101 -17.72 36.73 -10.69
N TRP A 102 -18.17 35.52 -11.04
CA TRP A 102 -18.17 35.04 -12.42
C TRP A 102 -19.26 35.76 -13.20
N ARG A 103 -18.88 36.30 -14.36
CA ARG A 103 -19.77 36.92 -15.35
C ARG A 103 -20.13 35.88 -16.42
#